data_AF-U4Q281-F1
#
_entry.id   AF-U4Q281-F1
#
_cell.length_a   1.000
_cell.length_b   1.000
_cell.length_c   1.000
_cell.angle_alpha   90.00
_cell.angle_beta   90.00
_cell.angle_gamma   90.00
#
_symmetry.space_group_name_H-M   'P 1'
#
loop_
_entity.id
_entity.type
_entity.pdbx_description
1 polymer ?
#
loop_
_entity_poly.entity_id
_entity_poly.type
_entity_poly.pdbx_seq_one_letter_code
_entity_poly.pdbx_strand_id
1 'polypeptide(L)'
;MRDAEAIMTQLRALLARVLEDEVRDIEPGDNLFGYGLHSLALMRLMQPLSQLAGARLAYDDLARRPTLAAWQALIERSRAGH
;
A
#
# COMPACT_ATOMS: atom_id res chain seq x y z
N MET A 1 -10.65 14.26 -3.57
CA MET A 1 -9.36 14.73 -3.01
C MET A 1 -9.16 14.32 -1.56
N ARG A 2 -10.13 14.52 -0.65
CA ARG A 2 -9.98 14.10 0.77
C ARG A 2 -9.72 12.59 0.96
N ASP A 3 -10.31 11.75 0.12
CA ASP A 3 -10.10 10.30 0.19
C ASP A 3 -8.69 9.85 -0.20
N ALA A 4 -8.06 10.52 -1.17
CA ALA A 4 -6.72 10.18 -1.64
C ALA A 4 -5.66 10.42 -0.55
N GLU A 5 -5.69 11.59 0.10
CA GLU A 5 -4.82 11.89 1.24
C GLU A 5 -5.05 10.93 2.42
N ALA A 6 -6.31 10.57 2.68
CA ALA A 6 -6.64 9.61 3.73
C ALA A 6 -6.06 8.21 3.41
N ILE A 7 -6.19 7.74 2.17
CA ILE A 7 -5.62 6.46 1.73
C ILE A 7 -4.09 6.49 1.88
N MET A 8 -3.41 7.56 1.45
CA MET A 8 -1.96 7.67 1.63
C MET A 8 -1.53 7.62 3.08
N THR A 9 -2.25 8.34 3.94
CA THR A 9 -1.97 8.35 5.38
C THR A 9 -2.10 6.95 5.96
N GLN A 10 -3.14 6.21 5.57
CA GLN A 10 -3.35 4.83 6.01
C GLN A 10 -2.31 3.87 5.42
N LEU A 11 -1.92 4.03 4.16
CA LEU A 11 -0.86 3.23 3.54
C LEU A 11 0.47 3.41 4.27
N ARG A 12 0.86 4.66 4.54
CA ARG A 12 2.08 4.96 5.32
C ARG A 12 2.02 4.36 6.72
N ALA A 13 0.88 4.45 7.39
CA ALA A 13 0.70 3.84 8.70
C ALA A 13 0.79 2.30 8.67
N LEU A 14 0.27 1.65 7.62
CA LEU A 14 0.39 0.20 7.43
C LEU A 14 1.83 -0.22 7.15
N LEU A 15 2.55 0.52 6.30
CA LEU A 15 3.96 0.27 6.05
C LEU A 15 4.81 0.45 7.32
N ALA A 16 4.54 1.49 8.12
CA ALA A 16 5.34 1.78 9.31
C ALA A 16 5.29 0.64 10.34
N ARG A 17 4.16 -0.09 10.39
CA ARG A 17 4.01 -1.28 11.24
C ARG A 17 4.85 -2.47 10.80
N VAL A 18 5.29 -2.48 9.54
CA VAL A 18 6.02 -3.61 8.94
C VAL A 18 7.49 -3.28 8.69
N LEU A 19 7.81 -2.00 8.44
CA LEU A 19 9.16 -1.48 8.15
C LEU A 19 9.79 -0.72 9.34
N GLU A 20 9.28 -0.92 10.56
CA GLU A 20 9.92 -0.46 11.81
C GLU A 20 10.32 1.03 11.83
N ASP A 21 9.43 1.93 11.37
CA ASP A 21 9.56 3.40 11.35
C ASP A 21 10.37 4.03 10.17
N GLU A 22 10.88 3.26 9.20
CA GLU A 22 11.61 3.80 8.02
C GLU A 22 10.71 4.51 6.97
N VAL A 23 9.42 4.70 7.26
CA VAL A 23 8.44 5.19 6.27
C VAL A 23 8.44 6.72 6.10
N ARG A 24 9.15 7.44 6.97
CA ARG A 24 9.17 8.91 6.95
C ARG A 24 9.82 9.51 5.70
N ASP A 25 10.68 8.75 5.02
CA ASP A 25 11.46 9.22 3.86
C ASP A 25 11.07 8.49 2.55
N ILE A 26 9.96 7.73 2.55
CA ILE A 26 9.52 7.00 1.35
C ILE A 26 8.67 7.93 0.48
N GLU A 27 9.18 8.24 -0.71
CA GLU A 27 8.45 8.99 -1.71
C GLU A 27 7.34 8.14 -2.34
N PRO A 28 6.24 8.75 -2.82
CA PRO A 28 5.12 8.00 -3.40
C PRO A 28 5.51 7.08 -4.58
N GLY A 29 6.56 7.44 -5.31
CA GLY A 29 7.08 6.70 -6.45
C GLY A 29 8.15 5.65 -6.11
N ASP A 30 8.60 5.59 -4.86
CA ASP A 30 9.71 4.74 -4.48
C ASP A 30 9.34 3.26 -4.48
N ASN A 31 10.30 2.45 -4.88
CA ASN A 31 10.18 1.01 -4.83
C ASN A 31 10.33 0.53 -3.37
N LEU A 32 9.21 0.14 -2.76
CA LEU A 32 9.12 -0.31 -1.38
C LEU A 32 9.97 -1.55 -1.10
N PHE A 33 10.27 -2.38 -2.10
CA PHE A 33 11.18 -3.51 -1.92
C PHE A 33 12.60 -3.06 -1.58
N GLY A 34 13.03 -1.88 -2.04
CA GLY A 34 14.29 -1.25 -1.66
C GLY A 34 14.34 -0.81 -0.18
N TYR A 35 13.17 -0.63 0.44
CA TYR A 35 13.01 -0.24 1.85
C TYR A 35 12.69 -1.43 2.77
N GLY A 36 12.95 -2.66 2.31
CA GLY A 36 12.76 -3.85 3.13
C GLY A 36 11.35 -4.46 3.07
N LEU A 37 10.46 -4.00 2.17
CA LEU A 37 9.16 -4.64 1.94
C LEU A 37 9.31 -5.99 1.20
N HIS A 38 9.89 -6.99 1.83
CA HIS A 38 10.05 -8.32 1.24
C HIS A 38 8.72 -9.10 1.13
N SER A 39 8.72 -10.29 0.52
CA SER A 39 7.50 -11.07 0.25
C SER A 39 6.66 -11.33 1.50
N LEU A 40 7.28 -11.74 2.61
CA LEU A 40 6.56 -11.95 3.88
C LEU A 40 5.93 -10.66 4.43
N ALA A 41 6.63 -9.52 4.32
CA ALA A 41 6.11 -8.21 4.73
C ALA A 41 4.87 -7.84 3.90
N LEU A 42 4.95 -8.00 2.57
CA LEU A 42 3.82 -7.78 1.67
C LEU A 42 2.66 -8.74 1.96
N MET A 43 2.93 -10.03 2.25
CA MET A 43 1.89 -11.00 2.63
C MET A 43 1.15 -10.57 3.91
N ARG A 44 1.84 -10.00 4.89
CA ARG A 44 1.21 -9.45 6.11
C ARG A 44 0.35 -8.22 5.82
N LEU A 45 0.68 -7.46 4.78
CA LEU A 45 -0.09 -6.30 4.32
C LEU A 45 -1.29 -6.67 3.44
N MET A 46 -1.35 -7.86 2.85
CA MET A 46 -2.44 -8.25 1.95
C MET A 46 -3.83 -8.10 2.57
N GLN A 47 -4.00 -8.56 3.81
CA GLN A 47 -5.27 -8.45 4.53
C GLN A 47 -5.66 -6.99 4.82
N PRO A 48 -4.84 -6.17 5.50
CA PRO A 48 -5.21 -4.79 5.79
C PRO A 48 -5.37 -3.93 4.53
N LEU A 49 -4.58 -4.16 3.48
CA LEU A 49 -4.75 -3.46 2.19
C LEU A 49 -6.07 -3.82 1.51
N SER A 50 -6.47 -5.10 1.56
CA SER A 50 -7.77 -5.53 1.02
C SER A 50 -8.93 -4.93 1.81
N GLN A 51 -8.82 -4.85 3.14
CA GLN A 51 -9.82 -4.18 3.98
C GLN A 51 -9.89 -2.68 3.66
N LEU A 52 -8.74 -2.04 3.49
CA LEU A 52 -8.66 -0.65 3.08
C LEU A 52 -9.30 -0.43 1.70
N ALA A 53 -9.08 -1.33 0.75
CA ALA A 53 -9.70 -1.26 -0.57
C ALA A 53 -11.21 -1.54 -0.58
N GLY A 54 -11.75 -2.17 0.46
CA GLY A 54 -13.12 -2.72 0.44
C GLY A 54 -13.28 -3.90 -0.51
N ALA A 55 -12.18 -4.43 -1.07
CA ALA A 55 -12.15 -5.51 -2.05
C ALA A 55 -10.91 -6.36 -1.87
N ARG A 56 -10.96 -7.63 -2.31
CA ARG A 56 -9.79 -8.51 -2.28
C ARG A 56 -8.77 -8.05 -3.31
N LEU A 57 -7.60 -7.60 -2.86
CA LEU A 57 -6.46 -7.30 -3.73
C LEU A 57 -5.66 -8.58 -4.00
N ALA A 58 -5.03 -8.68 -5.17
CA ALA A 58 -4.10 -9.75 -5.47
C ALA A 58 -2.66 -9.35 -5.14
N TYR A 59 -1.86 -10.32 -4.70
CA TYR A 59 -0.43 -10.11 -4.44
C TYR A 59 0.30 -9.65 -5.70
N ASP A 60 -0.02 -10.23 -6.86
CA ASP A 60 0.62 -9.90 -8.14
C ASP A 60 0.43 -8.41 -8.51
N ASP A 61 -0.76 -7.86 -8.29
CA ASP A 61 -1.05 -6.44 -8.56
C ASP A 61 -0.16 -5.51 -7.73
N LEU A 62 0.01 -5.84 -6.45
CA LEU A 62 0.83 -5.05 -5.52
C LEU A 62 2.33 -5.24 -5.74
N ALA A 63 2.76 -6.47 -6.03
CA ALA A 63 4.17 -6.82 -6.25
C ALA A 63 4.68 -6.33 -7.62
N ARG A 64 3.80 -6.20 -8.62
CA ARG A 64 4.16 -5.67 -9.94
C ARG A 64 4.56 -4.20 -9.89
N ARG A 65 3.91 -3.41 -9.01
CA ARG A 65 4.23 -2.00 -8.78
C ARG A 65 4.22 -1.73 -7.27
N PRO A 66 5.31 -2.07 -6.56
CA PRO A 66 5.41 -1.93 -5.12
C PRO A 66 5.73 -0.48 -4.75
N THR A 67 4.86 0.45 -5.13
CA THR A 67 4.99 1.88 -4.79
C THR A 67 3.71 2.36 -4.12
N LEU A 68 3.86 3.34 -3.23
CA LEU A 68 2.73 3.94 -2.51
C LEU A 68 1.68 4.53 -3.47
N ALA A 69 2.13 5.24 -4.52
CA ALA A 69 1.24 5.84 -5.51
C ALA A 69 0.47 4.79 -6.32
N ALA A 70 1.12 3.69 -6.71
CA ALA A 70 0.44 2.62 -7.44
C ALA A 70 -0.60 1.90 -6.56
N TRP A 71 -0.27 1.64 -5.30
CA TRP A 71 -1.18 1.03 -4.34
C TRP A 71 -2.38 1.92 -4.03
N GLN A 72 -2.17 3.23 -3.84
CA GLN A 72 -3.26 4.19 -3.65
C GLN A 72 -4.23 4.14 -4.85
N ALA A 73 -3.71 4.26 -6.07
CA ALA A 73 -4.53 4.24 -7.28
C ALA A 73 -5.29 2.91 -7.46
N LEU A 74 -4.68 1.78 -7.06
CA LEU A 74 -5.34 0.48 -7.06
C LEU A 74 -6.53 0.45 -6.09
N ILE A 75 -6.32 0.92 -4.86
CA ILE A 75 -7.36 0.98 -3.82
C ILE A 75 -8.50 1.93 -4.23
N GLU A 76 -8.19 3.11 -4.76
CA GLU A 76 -9.19 4.07 -5.25
C GLU A 76 -10.06 3.44 -6.35
N ARG A 77 -9.43 2.73 -7.29
CA ARG A 77 -10.15 2.03 -8.36
C ARG A 77 -11.03 0.91 -7.82
N SER A 78 -10.55 0.13 -6.86
CA SER A 78 -11.33 -0.92 -6.22
C SER A 78 -12.57 -0.35 -5.52
N ARG A 79 -12.42 0.77 -4.79
CA ARG A 79 -13.54 1.44 -4.10
C ARG A 79 -14.56 2.04 -5.06
N ALA A 80 -14.13 2.54 -6.22
CA ALA A 80 -15.03 3.15 -7.21
C ALA A 80 -15.78 2.13 -8.09
N GLY A 81 -15.31 0.88 -8.13
CA GLY A 81 -15.94 -0.22 -8.87
C GLY A 81 -17.00 -1.00 -8.08
N HIS A 82 -17.24 -0.62 -6.82
CA HIS A 82 -18.28 -1.14 -5.93
C HIS A 82 -19.35 -0.07 -5.69
#